data_AF-A0A255UQJ1-F1
#
_entry.id   AF-A0A255UQJ1-F1
#
_cell.length_a   1.000
_cell.length_b   1.000
_cell.length_c   1.000
_cell.angle_alpha   90.00
_cell.angle_beta   90.00
_cell.angle_gamma   90.00
#
_symmetry.space_group_name_H-M   'P 1'
#
loop_
_entity.id
_entity.type
_entity.pdbx_description
1 polymer ?
#
loop_
_entity_poly.entity_id
_entity_poly.type
_entity_poly.pdbx_seq_one_letter_code
_entity_poly.pdbx_strand_id
1 'polypeptide(L)'
;MESITVQDGYVYYYLRGMEKTFTVMFLADTHFTIEDERGREFYDNTRRMGGAAVQPQNYGKSNGRERALLRSLDKAKKEQAALVILGGDIVNFPSLASVEHLKAMLDASGLNWTYTAGNHDWHYEGEPGTSFAQREKW
;
A
#
# COMPACT_ATOMS: atom_id res chain seq x y z
N MET A 1 25.37 12.68 19.93
CA MET A 1 24.00 13.07 20.31
C MET A 1 23.12 12.42 19.29
N GLU A 2 22.06 11.74 19.70
CA GLU A 2 21.06 11.27 18.74
C GLU A 2 20.19 12.46 18.34
N SER A 3 19.86 12.58 17.06
CA SER A 3 19.07 13.70 16.56
C SER A 3 18.26 13.30 15.34
N ILE A 4 17.17 14.03 15.11
CA ILE A 4 16.33 13.93 13.92
C ILE A 4 16.40 15.26 13.19
N THR A 5 16.51 15.23 11.87
CA THR A 5 16.49 16.44 11.03
C THR A 5 15.63 16.21 9.82
N VAL A 6 14.86 17.23 9.43
CA VAL A 6 14.06 17.21 8.19
C VAL A 6 14.67 18.22 7.23
N GLN A 7 15.13 17.75 6.08
CA GLN A 7 15.78 18.58 5.07
C GLN A 7 15.57 17.97 3.68
N ASP A 8 15.27 18.82 2.69
CA ASP A 8 15.14 18.46 1.27
C ASP A 8 14.16 17.30 1.00
N GLY A 9 13.12 17.19 1.83
CA GLY A 9 12.12 16.11 1.74
C GLY A 9 12.55 14.77 2.34
N TYR A 10 13.67 14.74 3.05
CA TYR A 10 14.17 13.57 3.79
C TYR A 10 14.05 13.77 5.30
N VAL A 11 13.87 12.66 6.02
CA VAL A 11 14.02 12.59 7.47
C VAL A 11 15.29 11.82 7.78
N TYR A 12 16.25 12.49 8.42
CA TYR A 12 17.53 11.92 8.83
C TYR A 12 17.48 11.54 10.30
N TYR A 13 17.81 10.29 10.60
CA TYR A 13 17.99 9.79 11.96
C TYR A 13 19.48 9.59 12.22
N TYR A 14 20.05 10.39 13.11
CA TYR A 14 21.42 10.25 13.56
C TYR A 14 21.43 9.43 14.84
N LEU A 15 21.85 8.17 14.73
CA LEU A 15 21.89 7.24 15.85
C LEU A 15 23.34 6.98 16.26
N ARG A 16 23.60 6.90 17.57
CA ARG A 16 24.95 6.58 18.07
C ARG A 16 25.26 5.11 17.79
N GLY A 17 26.42 4.83 17.21
CA GLY A 17 26.85 3.45 16.90
C GLY A 17 26.47 2.95 15.51
N MET A 18 25.83 3.77 14.68
CA MET A 18 25.69 3.48 13.25
C MET A 18 27.04 3.64 12.54
N GLU A 19 27.59 2.55 12.01
CA GLU A 19 28.84 2.58 11.23
C GLU A 19 28.63 2.97 9.77
N LYS A 20 27.43 2.71 9.23
CA LYS A 20 27.06 2.99 7.83
C LYS A 20 25.66 3.56 7.75
N THR A 21 25.47 4.53 6.85
CA THR A 21 24.15 5.05 6.51
C THR A 21 23.44 4.11 5.54
N PHE A 22 22.11 4.12 5.60
CA PHE A 22 21.26 3.43 4.65
C PHE A 22 19.98 4.23 4.45
N THR A 23 19.34 4.04 3.31
CA THR A 23 18.10 4.71 2.94
C THR A 23 16.93 3.75 3.08
N VAL A 24 15.82 4.23 3.62
CA VAL A 24 14.54 3.52 3.68
C VAL A 24 13.49 4.37 2.98
N MET A 25 12.71 3.75 2.10
CA MET A 25 11.52 4.37 1.52
C MET A 25 10.31 3.97 2.36
N PHE A 26 9.54 4.94 2.86
CA PHE A 26 8.29 4.70 3.56
C PHE A 26 7.11 5.19 2.71
N LEU A 27 6.14 4.32 2.46
CA LEU A 27 4.94 4.57 1.66
C LEU A 27 3.71 4.15 2.44
N ALA A 28 2.66 4.95 2.43
CA ALA A 28 1.37 4.63 3.02
C ALA A 28 0.25 5.30 2.20
N ASP A 29 -1.01 4.95 2.49
CA ASP A 29 -2.19 5.66 2.03
C ASP A 29 -2.33 5.76 0.49
N THR A 30 -1.77 4.80 -0.24
CA THR A 30 -1.87 4.79 -1.72
C THR A 30 -3.32 4.57 -2.16
N HIS A 31 -4.10 3.77 -1.41
CA HIS A 31 -5.48 3.41 -1.73
C HIS A 31 -5.64 3.00 -3.22
N PHE A 32 -4.71 2.17 -3.69
CA PHE A 32 -4.74 1.58 -5.01
C PHE A 32 -5.98 0.69 -5.17
N THR A 33 -6.57 0.69 -6.36
CA THR A 33 -7.73 -0.14 -6.67
C THR A 33 -7.64 -0.67 -8.09
N ILE A 34 -7.58 -1.98 -8.20
CA ILE A 34 -8.00 -2.78 -9.36
C ILE A 34 -8.96 -3.83 -8.82
N GLU A 35 -10.03 -4.12 -9.54
CA GLU A 35 -11.03 -5.09 -9.10
C GLU A 35 -11.36 -6.07 -10.22
N ASP A 36 -11.87 -7.23 -9.85
CA ASP A 36 -12.43 -8.21 -10.79
C ASP A 36 -13.69 -8.89 -10.25
N GLU A 37 -14.14 -9.94 -10.94
CA GLU A 37 -15.38 -10.65 -10.64
C GLU A 37 -15.44 -11.21 -9.22
N ARG A 38 -14.29 -11.46 -8.58
CA ARG A 38 -14.21 -11.95 -7.20
C ARG A 38 -14.72 -10.93 -6.18
N GLY A 39 -14.65 -9.63 -6.50
CA GLY A 39 -15.15 -8.55 -5.64
C GLY A 39 -16.66 -8.27 -5.78
N ARG A 40 -17.37 -8.98 -6.67
CA ARG A 40 -18.78 -8.69 -7.00
C ARG A 40 -19.71 -8.70 -5.79
N GLU A 41 -19.51 -9.64 -4.86
CA GLU A 41 -20.35 -9.75 -3.66
C GLU A 41 -20.18 -8.57 -2.68
N PHE A 42 -19.03 -7.90 -2.74
CA PHE A 42 -18.69 -6.75 -1.89
C PHE A 42 -18.94 -5.40 -2.58
N TYR A 43 -19.57 -5.40 -3.77
CA TYR A 43 -19.74 -4.19 -4.58
C TYR A 43 -20.40 -3.03 -3.82
N ASP A 44 -21.40 -3.32 -2.97
CA ASP A 44 -22.09 -2.28 -2.20
C ASP A 44 -21.18 -1.64 -1.13
N ASN A 45 -20.22 -2.39 -0.59
CA ASN A 45 -19.19 -1.86 0.31
C ASN A 45 -18.11 -1.07 -0.44
N THR A 46 -17.76 -1.49 -1.65
CA THR A 46 -16.60 -0.93 -2.38
C THR A 46 -16.95 0.22 -3.31
N ARG A 47 -18.19 0.33 -3.82
CA ARG A 47 -18.61 1.33 -4.83
C ARG A 47 -18.34 2.77 -4.45
N ARG A 48 -18.41 3.12 -3.16
CA ARG A 48 -18.13 4.48 -2.68
C ARG A 48 -16.65 4.83 -2.82
N MET A 49 -15.75 3.91 -2.48
CA MET A 49 -14.31 4.16 -2.40
C MET A 49 -13.58 3.81 -3.70
N GLY A 50 -13.97 2.70 -4.33
CA GLY A 50 -13.35 2.19 -5.57
C GLY A 50 -13.77 2.95 -6.83
N GLY A 51 -14.82 3.77 -6.75
CA GLY A 51 -15.29 4.60 -7.84
C GLY A 51 -15.56 3.80 -9.11
N ALA A 52 -15.00 4.23 -10.24
CA ALA A 52 -15.19 3.55 -11.52
C ALA A 52 -14.50 2.18 -11.60
N ALA A 53 -13.43 1.93 -10.83
CA ALA A 53 -12.61 0.72 -10.95
C ALA A 53 -13.34 -0.55 -10.48
N VAL A 54 -14.34 -0.41 -9.61
CA VAL A 54 -15.14 -1.54 -9.11
C VAL A 54 -16.40 -1.81 -9.95
N GLN A 55 -16.68 -0.98 -10.94
CA GLN A 55 -17.79 -1.25 -11.84
C GLN A 55 -17.45 -2.47 -12.71
N PRO A 56 -18.34 -3.46 -12.88
CA PRO A 56 -18.05 -4.68 -13.64
C PRO A 56 -17.48 -4.45 -15.04
N GLN A 57 -17.94 -3.40 -15.75
CA GLN A 57 -17.42 -3.01 -17.07
C GLN A 57 -15.97 -2.50 -17.07
N ASN A 58 -15.40 -2.23 -15.90
CA ASN A 58 -14.04 -1.72 -15.70
C ASN A 58 -13.15 -2.69 -14.94
N TYR A 59 -13.59 -3.91 -14.68
CA TYR A 59 -12.73 -4.93 -14.09
C TYR A 59 -11.42 -5.09 -14.86
N GLY A 60 -10.33 -5.27 -14.12
CA GLY A 60 -8.96 -5.26 -14.62
C GLY A 60 -8.38 -3.87 -14.90
N LYS A 61 -9.15 -2.78 -14.77
CA LYS A 61 -8.64 -1.40 -14.91
C LYS A 61 -8.39 -0.79 -13.54
N SER A 62 -7.22 -0.18 -13.38
CA SER A 62 -6.87 0.53 -12.16
C SER A 62 -7.53 1.91 -12.04
N ASN A 63 -7.68 2.41 -10.81
CA ASN A 63 -7.95 3.81 -10.48
C ASN A 63 -6.75 4.76 -10.75
N GLY A 64 -5.61 4.23 -11.18
CA GLY A 64 -4.43 4.99 -11.61
C GLY A 64 -3.52 5.46 -10.47
N ARG A 65 -3.82 5.14 -9.21
CA ARG A 65 -3.00 5.51 -8.04
C ARG A 65 -1.70 4.69 -7.93
N GLU A 66 -1.66 3.50 -8.52
CA GLU A 66 -0.45 2.67 -8.66
C GLU A 66 0.69 3.41 -9.37
N ARG A 67 0.39 4.42 -10.21
CA ARG A 67 1.43 5.20 -10.88
C ARG A 67 2.32 5.96 -9.90
N ALA A 68 1.77 6.43 -8.77
CA ALA A 68 2.58 7.05 -7.73
C ALA A 68 3.44 6.00 -7.02
N LEU A 69 2.87 4.85 -6.70
CA LEU A 69 3.59 3.71 -6.10
C LEU A 69 4.76 3.26 -6.98
N LEU A 70 4.53 3.03 -8.28
CA LEU A 70 5.57 2.63 -9.23
C LEU A 70 6.72 3.65 -9.31
N ARG A 71 6.39 4.95 -9.36
CA ARG A 71 7.43 6.00 -9.33
C ARG A 71 8.22 6.00 -8.02
N SER A 72 7.57 5.71 -6.89
CA SER A 72 8.25 5.58 -5.61
C SER A 72 9.17 4.37 -5.54
N LEU A 73 8.75 3.23 -6.12
CA LEU A 73 9.60 2.03 -6.24
C LEU A 73 10.80 2.30 -7.16
N ASP A 74 10.60 2.97 -8.30
CA ASP A 74 11.69 3.39 -9.18
C ASP A 74 12.67 4.33 -8.47
N LYS A 75 12.17 5.26 -7.66
CA LYS A 75 12.99 6.16 -6.84
C LYS A 75 13.79 5.37 -5.81
N ALA A 76 13.15 4.47 -5.07
CA ALA A 76 13.82 3.61 -4.09
C ALA A 76 14.95 2.79 -4.73
N LYS A 77 14.72 2.26 -5.93
CA LYS A 77 15.73 1.52 -6.69
C LYS A 77 16.91 2.40 -7.11
N LYS A 78 16.65 3.61 -7.62
CA LYS A 78 17.70 4.58 -8.00
C LYS A 78 18.53 5.03 -6.80
N GLU A 79 17.89 5.18 -5.64
CA GLU A 79 18.55 5.58 -4.39
C GLU A 79 19.16 4.41 -3.62
N GLN A 80 19.09 3.20 -4.19
CA GLN A 80 19.59 1.97 -3.57
C GLN A 80 19.06 1.79 -2.14
N ALA A 81 17.76 2.06 -1.95
CA ALA A 81 17.11 1.90 -0.66
C ALA A 81 17.29 0.47 -0.15
N ALA A 82 17.68 0.35 1.13
CA ALA A 82 17.88 -0.93 1.78
C ALA A 82 16.55 -1.66 2.05
N LEU A 83 15.47 -0.89 2.20
CA LEU A 83 14.12 -1.39 2.48
C LEU A 83 13.05 -0.41 1.98
N VAL A 84 11.96 -0.96 1.45
CA VAL A 84 10.68 -0.25 1.25
C VAL A 84 9.69 -0.71 2.32
N ILE A 85 9.18 0.23 3.11
CA ILE A 85 8.13 -0.02 4.09
C ILE A 85 6.80 0.43 3.50
N LEU A 86 5.87 -0.51 3.35
CA LEU A 86 4.46 -0.22 3.08
C LEU A 86 3.74 -0.14 4.43
N GLY A 87 3.46 1.08 4.89
CA GLY A 87 3.02 1.42 6.23
C GLY A 87 1.50 1.40 6.46
N GLY A 88 0.72 0.86 5.52
CA GLY A 88 -0.73 0.71 5.63
C GLY A 88 -1.53 1.49 4.58
N ASP A 89 -2.78 1.09 4.41
CA ASP A 89 -3.78 1.65 3.50
C ASP A 89 -3.23 1.76 2.06
N ILE A 90 -2.57 0.69 1.62
CA ILE A 90 -1.98 0.61 0.29
C ILE A 90 -3.05 0.25 -0.72
N VAL A 91 -3.89 -0.74 -0.41
CA VAL A 91 -5.08 -1.05 -1.20
C VAL A 91 -6.28 -0.36 -0.56
N ASN A 92 -7.29 -0.01 -1.37
CA ASN A 92 -8.43 0.80 -0.92
C ASN A 92 -9.49 0.00 -0.11
N PHE A 93 -9.46 -1.32 -0.27
CA PHE A 93 -10.26 -2.35 0.38
C PHE A 93 -9.59 -3.70 0.05
N PRO A 94 -9.88 -4.82 0.73
CA PRO A 94 -9.20 -6.13 0.55
C PRO A 94 -9.58 -6.83 -0.77
N SER A 95 -9.44 -6.15 -1.92
CA SER A 95 -9.59 -6.74 -3.24
C SER A 95 -8.43 -7.68 -3.53
N LEU A 96 -8.75 -8.94 -3.84
CA LEU A 96 -7.77 -9.94 -4.26
C LEU A 96 -7.01 -9.50 -5.51
N ALA A 97 -7.69 -8.87 -6.48
CA ALA A 97 -7.04 -8.34 -7.68
C ALA A 97 -6.01 -7.27 -7.33
N SER A 98 -6.33 -6.37 -6.37
CA SER A 98 -5.40 -5.34 -5.90
C SER A 98 -4.19 -5.93 -5.18
N VAL A 99 -4.41 -6.91 -4.30
CA VAL A 99 -3.33 -7.60 -3.58
C VAL A 99 -2.39 -8.33 -4.53
N GLU A 100 -2.93 -9.09 -5.49
CA GLU A 100 -2.13 -9.82 -6.48
C GLU A 100 -1.33 -8.87 -7.37
N HIS A 101 -1.94 -7.79 -7.85
CA HIS A 101 -1.25 -6.79 -8.67
C HIS A 101 -0.16 -6.06 -7.89
N LEU A 102 -0.43 -5.70 -6.63
CA LEU A 102 0.56 -5.10 -5.73
C LEU A 102 1.75 -6.04 -5.51
N LYS A 103 1.49 -7.30 -5.19
CA LYS A 103 2.53 -8.30 -5.00
C LYS A 103 3.39 -8.46 -6.25
N ALA A 104 2.78 -8.54 -7.43
CA ALA A 104 3.50 -8.63 -8.69
C ALA A 104 4.40 -7.39 -8.93
N MET A 105 3.91 -6.18 -8.64
CA MET A 105 4.71 -4.95 -8.74
C MET A 105 5.91 -4.95 -7.79
N LEU A 106 5.69 -5.37 -6.53
CA LEU A 106 6.74 -5.43 -5.51
C LEU A 106 7.79 -6.49 -5.85
N ASP A 107 7.37 -7.69 -6.25
CA ASP A 107 8.27 -8.78 -6.65
C ASP A 107 9.11 -8.37 -7.88
N ALA A 108 8.49 -7.72 -8.88
CA ALA A 108 9.18 -7.23 -10.07
C ALA A 108 10.17 -6.09 -9.81
N SER A 109 10.02 -5.35 -8.70
CA SER A 109 10.91 -4.24 -8.35
C SER A 109 12.34 -4.72 -8.03
N GLY A 110 12.46 -5.91 -7.45
CA GLY A 110 13.71 -6.47 -6.90
C GLY A 110 14.16 -5.81 -5.59
N LEU A 111 13.31 -5.00 -4.95
CA LEU A 111 13.60 -4.35 -3.68
C LEU A 111 13.22 -5.24 -2.50
N ASN A 112 13.94 -5.11 -1.38
CA ASN A 112 13.44 -5.64 -0.11
C ASN A 112 12.26 -4.79 0.34
N TRP A 113 11.17 -5.43 0.75
CA TRP A 113 9.97 -4.74 1.22
C TRP A 113 9.36 -5.42 2.44
N THR A 114 8.64 -4.62 3.23
CA THR A 114 7.77 -5.10 4.31
C THR A 114 6.40 -4.45 4.18
N TYR A 115 5.37 -5.15 4.65
CA TYR A 115 3.98 -4.72 4.56
C TYR A 115 3.33 -4.75 5.93
N THR A 116 2.82 -3.60 6.36
CA THR A 116 1.97 -3.46 7.54
C THR A 116 0.57 -3.11 7.05
N ALA A 117 -0.42 -3.93 7.39
CA ALA A 117 -1.80 -3.70 6.98
C ALA A 117 -2.42 -2.51 7.74
N GLY A 118 -2.94 -1.53 7.00
CA GLY A 118 -3.86 -0.51 7.50
C GLY A 118 -5.30 -1.02 7.48
N ASN A 119 -6.27 -0.24 7.96
CA ASN A 119 -7.66 -0.71 8.04
C ASN A 119 -8.25 -1.03 6.66
N HIS A 120 -7.90 -0.27 5.62
CA HIS A 120 -8.39 -0.52 4.27
C HIS A 120 -7.85 -1.84 3.68
N ASP A 121 -6.76 -2.37 4.22
CA ASP A 121 -6.09 -3.52 3.61
C ASP A 121 -6.71 -4.87 3.99
N TRP A 122 -7.51 -4.93 5.06
CA TRP A 122 -8.05 -6.19 5.59
C TRP A 122 -9.56 -6.22 5.78
N HIS A 123 -10.29 -5.09 5.75
CA HIS A 123 -11.76 -5.12 5.85
C HIS A 123 -12.50 -4.26 4.84
N TYR A 124 -13.79 -4.58 4.66
CA TYR A 124 -14.71 -3.78 3.87
C TYR A 124 -15.40 -2.73 4.75
N GLU A 125 -15.20 -1.45 4.41
CA GLU A 125 -15.89 -0.36 5.11
C GLU A 125 -17.43 -0.51 4.97
N GLY A 126 -18.14 -0.25 6.07
CA GLY A 126 -19.60 -0.39 6.11
C GLY A 126 -20.10 -1.83 6.28
N GLU A 127 -19.22 -2.82 6.40
CA GLU A 127 -19.61 -4.16 6.82
C GLU A 127 -20.15 -4.13 8.27
N PRO A 128 -21.32 -4.73 8.57
CA PRO A 128 -21.85 -4.77 9.92
C PRO A 128 -20.93 -5.51 10.90
N GLY A 129 -20.97 -5.14 12.18
CA GLY A 129 -20.22 -5.81 13.25
C GLY A 129 -19.26 -4.88 13.99
N THR A 130 -18.64 -5.40 15.05
CA THR A 130 -17.58 -4.67 15.77
C THR A 130 -16.25 -4.83 15.04
N SER A 131 -15.29 -3.95 15.32
CA SER A 131 -13.92 -4.10 14.81
C SER A 131 -13.28 -5.43 15.24
N PHE A 132 -13.63 -5.97 16.41
CA PHE A 132 -13.19 -7.29 16.85
C PHE A 132 -13.76 -8.42 15.98
N ALA A 133 -15.08 -8.40 15.72
CA ALA A 133 -15.72 -9.41 14.89
C ALA A 133 -15.19 -9.40 13.45
N GLN A 134 -14.91 -8.21 12.91
CA GLN A 134 -14.32 -8.08 11.58
C GLN A 134 -12.87 -8.59 11.53
N ARG A 135 -12.05 -8.36 12.57
CA ARG A 135 -10.69 -8.90 12.67
C ARG A 135 -10.63 -10.41 12.84
N GLU A 136 -11.68 -11.02 13.37
CA GLU A 136 -11.77 -12.49 13.44
C GLU A 136 -12.21 -13.10 12.10
N LYS A 137 -13.00 -12.35 11.32
CA LYS A 137 -13.50 -12.80 10.02
C LYS A 137 -12.42 -12.76 8.93
N TRP A 138 -11.60 -11.71 8.92
CA TRP A 138 -10.62 -11.38 7.88
C TRP A 138 -9.19 -11.50 8.41
#